data_AF-A0A0P0EA34-F1
#
_entry.id   AF-A0A0P0EA34-F1
#
_cell.length_a   1.000
_cell.length_b   1.000
_cell.length_c   1.000
_cell.angle_alpha   90.00
_cell.angle_beta   90.00
_cell.angle_gamma   90.00
#
_symmetry.space_group_name_H-M   'P 1'
#
loop_
_entity.id
_entity.type
_entity.pdbx_description
1 polymer ?
#
loop_
_entity_poly.entity_id
_entity_poly.type
_entity_poly.pdbx_seq_one_letter_code
_entity_poly.pdbx_strand_id
1 'polypeptide(L)'
;MYSINCFIFSVILIVMFDNCFVYSMTREQIKNSGKLIKKTCSAKNDLTEDEVKDVDKGKFIEKKDFMCYIACVYKMGQSVKGST
;
A
#
# COMPACT_ATOMS: atom_id res chain seq x y z
N MET A 1 27.40 32.90 22.91
CA MET A 1 26.52 32.78 21.73
C MET A 1 26.82 31.53 20.88
N TYR A 2 28.07 31.24 20.50
CA TYR A 2 28.38 30.05 19.67
C TYR A 2 28.07 28.69 20.33
N SER A 3 28.25 28.55 21.64
CA SER A 3 28.00 27.29 22.36
C SER A 3 26.51 26.90 22.43
N ILE A 4 25.61 27.89 22.52
CA ILE A 4 24.15 27.67 22.54
C ILE A 4 23.65 27.28 21.15
N ASN A 5 24.15 27.96 20.10
CA ASN A 5 23.80 27.62 18.72
C ASN A 5 24.29 26.21 18.35
N CYS A 6 25.46 25.79 18.83
CA CYS A 6 25.98 24.43 18.62
C CYS A 6 25.12 23.36 19.31
N PHE A 7 24.65 23.65 20.53
CA PHE A 7 23.76 22.77 21.28
C PHE A 7 22.37 22.65 20.64
N ILE A 8 21.84 23.76 20.10
CA ILE A 8 20.57 23.73 19.36
C ILE A 8 20.73 22.92 18.06
N PHE A 9 21.85 23.06 17.36
CA PHE A 9 22.10 22.32 16.12
C PHE A 9 22.23 20.81 16.37
N SER A 10 22.89 20.40 17.45
CA SER A 10 23.00 18.98 17.81
C SER A 10 21.64 18.38 18.20
N VAL A 11 20.80 19.12 18.93
CA VAL A 11 19.44 18.68 19.30
C VAL A 11 18.54 18.55 18.07
N ILE A 12 18.60 19.48 17.12
CA ILE A 12 17.84 19.41 15.86
C ILE A 12 18.25 18.20 15.03
N LEU A 13 19.56 17.91 14.94
CA LEU A 13 20.05 16.73 14.24
C LEU A 13 19.56 15.43 14.89
N ILE A 14 19.60 15.33 16.22
CA ILE A 14 19.13 14.14 16.96
C ILE A 14 17.64 13.88 16.69
N VAL A 15 16.78 14.91 16.77
CA VAL A 15 15.34 14.78 16.52
C VAL A 15 15.02 14.35 15.08
N MET A 16 15.86 14.72 14.10
CA MET A 16 15.68 14.29 12.71
C MET A 16 16.06 12.82 12.48
N PHE A 17 16.97 12.27 13.29
CA PHE A 17 17.40 10.86 13.21
C PHE A 17 16.40 9.87 13.85
N ASP A 18 15.47 10.31 14.69
CA ASP A 18 14.50 9.46 15.40
C ASP A 18 13.27 9.00 14.59
N ASN A 19 13.25 9.20 13.26
CA ASN A 19 12.11 8.83 12.41
C ASN A 19 11.97 7.32 12.09
N CYS A 20 12.60 6.42 12.86
CA CYS A 20 12.39 4.97 12.68
C CYS A 20 11.13 4.48 13.41
N PHE A 21 10.00 5.16 13.24
CA PHE A 21 8.72 4.63 13.72
C PHE A 21 8.16 3.68 12.66
N VAL A 22 8.35 2.37 12.86
CA VAL A 22 7.66 1.35 12.06
C VAL A 22 6.19 1.31 12.51
N TYR A 23 5.36 2.17 11.93
CA TYR A 23 3.91 2.14 12.13
C TYR A 23 3.34 0.89 11.44
N SER A 24 3.21 -0.21 12.17
CA SER A 24 2.50 -1.39 11.69
C SER A 24 1.00 -1.10 11.60
N MET A 25 0.37 -1.42 10.46
CA MET A 25 -1.09 -1.30 10.31
C MET A 25 -1.83 -2.35 11.13
N THR A 26 -2.97 -1.97 11.71
CA THR A 26 -3.86 -2.93 12.40
C THR A 26 -4.57 -3.83 11.40
N ARG A 27 -5.04 -4.99 11.86
CA ARG A 27 -5.79 -5.94 11.02
C ARG A 27 -7.02 -5.29 10.37
N GLU A 28 -7.70 -4.39 11.09
CA GLU A 28 -8.87 -3.68 10.58
C GLU A 28 -8.50 -2.62 9.53
N GLN A 29 -7.37 -1.92 9.70
CA GLN A 29 -6.85 -1.00 8.68
C GLN A 29 -6.49 -1.74 7.39
N ILE A 30 -5.84 -2.90 7.49
CA ILE A 30 -5.51 -3.72 6.32
C ILE A 30 -6.78 -4.20 5.59
N LYS A 31 -7.79 -4.68 6.33
CA LYS A 31 -9.08 -5.08 5.73
C LYS A 31 -9.78 -3.91 5.03
N ASN A 32 -9.81 -2.74 5.65
CA ASN A 32 -10.47 -1.56 5.07
C ASN A 32 -9.72 -1.06 3.83
N SER A 33 -8.39 -0.98 3.88
CA SER A 33 -7.56 -0.66 2.72
C SER A 33 -7.73 -1.70 1.60
N GLY A 34 -7.80 -2.99 1.94
CA GLY A 34 -8.03 -4.07 0.98
C GLY A 34 -9.40 -3.96 0.27
N LYS A 35 -10.47 -3.61 0.99
CA LYS A 35 -11.80 -3.36 0.39
C LYS A 35 -11.77 -2.19 -0.61
N LEU A 36 -11.03 -1.12 -0.28
CA LEU A 36 -10.86 0.02 -1.17
C LEU A 36 -10.09 -0.37 -2.42
N ILE A 37 -8.98 -1.09 -2.28
CA ILE A 37 -8.17 -1.58 -3.41
C ILE A 37 -9.00 -2.49 -4.32
N LYS A 38 -9.74 -3.46 -3.73
CA LYS A 38 -10.67 -4.34 -4.46
C LYS A 38 -11.65 -3.52 -5.29
N LYS A 39 -12.39 -2.60 -4.65
CA LYS A 39 -13.40 -1.78 -5.32
C LYS A 39 -12.80 -0.94 -6.46
N THR A 40 -11.68 -0.27 -6.22
CA THR A 40 -11.02 0.56 -7.22
C THR A 40 -10.51 -0.25 -8.41
N CYS A 41 -9.87 -1.40 -8.17
CA CYS A 41 -9.33 -2.22 -9.24
C CYS A 41 -10.40 -3.00 -9.99
N SER A 42 -11.48 -3.45 -9.32
CA SER A 42 -12.62 -4.07 -10.01
C SER A 42 -13.32 -3.07 -10.93
N ALA A 43 -13.56 -1.84 -10.45
CA ALA A 43 -14.16 -0.79 -11.26
C ALA A 43 -13.29 -0.35 -12.45
N LYS A 44 -11.96 -0.43 -12.32
CA LYS A 44 -11.02 -0.11 -13.42
C LYS A 44 -10.98 -1.16 -14.53
N ASN A 45 -11.39 -2.39 -14.25
CA ASN A 45 -11.30 -3.52 -15.18
C ASN A 45 -12.68 -4.14 -15.44
N ASP A 46 -13.76 -3.42 -15.13
CA ASP A 46 -15.16 -3.84 -15.34
C ASP A 46 -15.47 -5.25 -14.83
N LEU A 47 -14.88 -5.62 -13.69
CA LEU A 47 -15.11 -6.92 -13.06
C LEU A 47 -16.26 -6.87 -12.07
N THR A 48 -17.09 -7.90 -12.12
CA THR A 48 -18.15 -8.12 -11.13
C THR A 48 -17.58 -8.60 -9.79
N GLU A 49 -18.32 -8.40 -8.70
CA GLU A 49 -17.89 -8.86 -7.38
C GLU A 49 -17.73 -10.39 -7.32
N ASP A 50 -18.52 -11.12 -8.11
CA ASP A 50 -18.46 -12.57 -8.22
C ASP A 50 -17.18 -13.09 -8.88
N GLU A 51 -16.60 -12.34 -9.82
CA GLU A 51 -15.36 -12.73 -10.48
C GLU A 51 -14.16 -12.60 -9.53
N VAL A 52 -14.19 -11.67 -8.58
CA VAL A 52 -13.06 -11.38 -7.67
C VAL A 52 -13.21 -11.97 -6.26
N LYS A 53 -14.36 -12.57 -5.91
CA LYS A 53 -14.67 -13.02 -4.54
C LYS A 53 -13.82 -14.20 -4.04
N ASP A 54 -13.31 -15.03 -4.95
CA ASP A 54 -12.59 -16.26 -4.60
C ASP A 54 -11.07 -16.13 -4.81
N VAL A 55 -10.57 -14.91 -5.08
CA VAL A 55 -9.13 -14.68 -5.29
C VAL A 55 -8.32 -14.94 -4.02
N ASP A 56 -8.90 -14.71 -2.85
CA ASP A 56 -8.33 -15.01 -1.53
C ASP A 56 -8.24 -16.52 -1.26
N LYS A 57 -9.05 -17.32 -1.96
CA LYS A 57 -9.02 -18.80 -1.93
C LYS A 57 -8.09 -19.40 -2.97
N GLY A 58 -7.34 -18.56 -3.71
CA GLY A 58 -6.44 -19.01 -4.76
C GLY A 58 -7.12 -19.45 -6.06
N LYS A 59 -8.39 -19.07 -6.27
CA LYS A 59 -9.07 -19.29 -7.56
C LYS A 59 -8.82 -18.09 -8.47
N PHE A 60 -8.11 -18.33 -9.56
CA PHE A 60 -7.82 -17.31 -10.57
C PHE A 60 -8.57 -17.62 -11.86
N ILE A 61 -9.27 -16.62 -12.39
CA ILE A 61 -9.99 -16.73 -13.66
C ILE A 61 -9.02 -16.35 -14.77
N GLU A 62 -8.87 -17.20 -15.78
CA GLU A 62 -8.00 -16.93 -16.93
C GLU A 62 -8.67 -15.98 -17.93
N LYS A 63 -8.90 -14.73 -17.51
CA LYS A 63 -9.50 -13.65 -18.30
C LYS A 63 -8.55 -12.45 -18.27
N LYS A 64 -8.37 -11.79 -19.41
CA LYS A 64 -7.49 -10.62 -19.53
C LYS A 64 -7.79 -9.54 -18.49
N ASP A 65 -9.08 -9.22 -18.30
CA ASP A 65 -9.52 -8.20 -17.35
C ASP A 65 -9.20 -8.60 -15.90
N PHE A 66 -9.29 -9.90 -15.60
CA PHE A 66 -8.93 -10.44 -14.28
C PHE A 66 -7.43 -10.35 -14.02
N MET A 67 -6.60 -10.64 -15.03
CA MET A 67 -5.14 -10.45 -14.93
C MET A 67 -4.78 -8.97 -14.74
N CYS A 68 -5.42 -8.06 -15.46
CA CYS A 68 -5.24 -6.61 -15.28
C CYS A 68 -5.70 -6.13 -13.88
N TYR A 69 -6.74 -6.75 -13.31
CA TYR A 69 -7.13 -6.52 -11.92
C TYR A 69 -6.02 -6.90 -10.93
N ILE A 70 -5.42 -8.09 -11.08
CA ILE A 70 -4.31 -8.53 -10.24
C ILE A 70 -3.12 -7.56 -10.34
N ALA A 71 -2.76 -7.13 -11.56
CA ALA A 71 -1.73 -6.12 -11.79
C ALA A 71 -2.06 -4.79 -11.09
N CYS A 72 -3.32 -4.33 -11.17
CA CYS A 72 -3.79 -3.13 -10.48
C CYS A 72 -3.64 -3.24 -8.96
N VAL A 73 -4.03 -4.38 -8.37
CA VAL A 73 -3.92 -4.63 -6.92
C VAL A 73 -2.46 -4.55 -6.47
N TYR A 74 -1.54 -5.21 -7.17
CA TYR A 74 -0.12 -5.17 -6.83
C TYR A 74 0.51 -3.79 -7.00
N LYS A 75 0.06 -3.03 -8.00
CA LYS A 75 0.49 -1.64 -8.21
C LYS A 75 -0.03 -0.71 -7.12
N MET A 76 -1.29 -0.84 -6.73
CA MET A 76 -1.90 -0.06 -5.64
C MET A 76 -1.28 -0.39 -4.28
N GLY A 77 -0.96 -1.66 -4.04
CA GLY A 77 -0.23 -2.12 -2.85
C GLY A 77 1.25 -1.77 -2.87
N GLN A 78 1.75 -1.12 -3.94
CA GLN A 78 3.16 -0.76 -4.14
C GLN A 78 4.13 -1.96 -4.05
N SER A 79 3.62 -3.18 -4.21
CA SER A 79 4.43 -4.41 -4.21
C SER A 79 5.20 -4.57 -5.53
N VAL A 80 4.71 -3.96 -6.61
CA VAL A 80 5.37 -3.89 -7.93
C VAL A 80 5.45 -2.42 -8.35
N LYS A 81 6.64 -1.96 -8.75
CA LYS A 81 6.91 -0.62 -9.28
C LYS A 81 7.32 -0.74 -10.76
N GLY A 82 6.50 -0.23 -11.67
CA GLY A 82 6.70 -0.30 -13.13
C GLY A 82 5.49 -0.89 -13.88
N SER A 83 5.36 -0.60 -15.17
CA SER A 83 4.33 -1.17 -16.05
C SER A 83 4.81 -2.49 -16.63
N THR A 84 4.39 -3.60 -16.03
CA THR A 84 4.37 -4.93 -16.64
C THR A 84 2.93 -5.35 -16.85
#